data_AF-A0A8W8L582-F1
#
_entry.id   AF-A0A8W8L582-F1
#
_cell.length_a   1.000
_cell.length_b   1.000
_cell.length_c   1.000
_cell.angle_alpha   90.00
_cell.angle_beta   90.00
_cell.angle_gamma   90.00
#
_symmetry.space_group_name_H-M   'P 1'
#
loop_
_entity.id
_entity.type
_entity.pdbx_description
1 polymer ?
#
loop_
_entity_poly.entity_id
_entity_poly.type
_entity_poly.pdbx_seq_one_letter_code
_entity_poly.pdbx_strand_id
1 'polypeptide(L)'
;KYDFKASRLPTGRFFFHGILTVGDIVIAVGKGHRKKDAKVHTYEEAFKNLMSKPLQEIMQGIDVEEEAKNEEEASGSGVSVIMDGKKMSVSEKMDKMIQRLKDAVYKENNINTVDACATNLGLTKTCIYRKLQGNEEGEASRIACDLYLEKFLIASGEGEKRKEAQIDAYNNAWEVLITTTGEHIVKDHKRLTNDNDDPSIIDVHVKGAQKPQGDSNMAGLKRHNQDYEDPAKTGDTLVILEHEEWTLDRKRQAFCILTYSATSNGMLLQWNTSQEGNMFKCDISLQNTHIGEAKAMSKNNARNLAAASALFKLYETQDVIKVTRRDDSKLWIAYSNIQGKSNSLKEKQGEGGDPDLKPSMDAEGNVIPIAEEADKWVLKVCEEIINEYKDQFTLEELIFGPGMPLTESKEVRNMAKSRNLRHDIRQLDGQSYLVIQHRMQPQDMAKCIHTSAGGRSGKYVLVEKSSLPVYQDIVPDLDKQIALSGSLAGQTKREVKAPNPLQGFKPKILSEEEEGEEVVFDQGQNKLY
;
A
#
# COMPACT_ATOMS: atom_id res chain seq x y z
N LYS A 1 -25.17 6.13 -27.17
CA LYS A 1 -24.25 4.97 -27.07
C LYS A 1 -23.47 5.10 -25.76
N TYR A 2 -23.36 4.02 -24.99
CA TYR A 2 -22.49 4.00 -23.81
C TYR A 2 -21.18 3.29 -24.17
N ASP A 3 -20.06 3.88 -23.80
CA ASP A 3 -18.72 3.33 -23.93
C ASP A 3 -17.97 3.46 -22.59
N PHE A 4 -16.84 2.78 -22.42
CA PHE A 4 -16.01 2.97 -21.25
C PHE A 4 -14.51 2.80 -21.52
N LYS A 5 -13.68 3.54 -20.77
CA LYS A 5 -12.23 3.42 -20.75
C LYS A 5 -11.77 2.95 -19.38
N ALA A 6 -10.95 1.90 -19.33
CA ALA A 6 -10.31 1.46 -18.09
C ALA A 6 -8.95 2.16 -17.93
N SER A 7 -8.70 2.71 -16.74
CA SER A 7 -7.39 3.20 -16.32
C SER A 7 -6.96 2.45 -15.05
N ARG A 8 -5.65 2.41 -14.81
CA ARG A 8 -5.08 1.79 -13.62
C ARG A 8 -4.56 2.89 -12.70
N LEU A 9 -5.06 2.95 -11.48
CA LEU A 9 -4.58 3.90 -10.49
C LEU A 9 -3.16 3.54 -10.05
N PRO A 10 -2.38 4.48 -9.48
CA PRO A 10 -1.06 4.20 -8.89
C PRO A 10 -1.09 3.09 -7.82
N THR A 11 -2.26 2.86 -7.21
CA THR A 11 -2.52 1.77 -6.26
C THR A 11 -2.63 0.39 -6.91
N GLY A 12 -2.56 0.30 -8.23
CA GLY A 12 -2.70 -0.94 -9.01
C GLY A 12 -4.13 -1.38 -9.26
N ARG A 13 -5.13 -0.71 -8.67
CA ARG A 13 -6.56 -0.98 -8.86
C ARG A 13 -7.07 -0.41 -10.18
N PHE A 14 -8.04 -1.10 -10.79
CA PHE A 14 -8.74 -0.62 -11.97
C PHE A 14 -9.75 0.47 -11.61
N PHE A 15 -9.92 1.40 -12.54
CA PHE A 15 -10.86 2.50 -12.48
C PHE A 15 -11.45 2.67 -13.87
N PHE A 16 -12.77 2.85 -13.97
CA PHE A 16 -13.50 2.86 -15.23
C PHE A 16 -14.14 4.23 -15.44
N HIS A 17 -13.98 4.77 -16.64
CA HIS A 17 -14.59 6.00 -17.11
C HIS A 17 -15.67 5.63 -18.12
N GLY A 18 -16.93 5.76 -17.75
CA GLY A 18 -18.07 5.62 -18.64
C GLY A 18 -18.33 6.91 -19.40
N ILE A 19 -18.63 6.80 -20.69
CA ILE A 19 -18.93 7.93 -21.58
C ILE A 19 -20.26 7.63 -22.25
N LEU A 20 -21.23 8.53 -22.12
CA LEU A 20 -22.52 8.42 -22.78
C LEU A 20 -22.65 9.48 -23.86
N THR A 21 -22.81 9.04 -25.11
CA THR A 21 -23.00 9.91 -26.26
C THR A 21 -24.41 9.79 -26.85
N VAL A 22 -24.92 10.86 -27.46
CA VAL A 22 -26.12 10.85 -28.31
C VAL A 22 -25.73 11.49 -29.63
N GLY A 23 -25.69 10.68 -30.70
CA GLY A 23 -24.96 11.07 -31.92
C GLY A 23 -23.46 11.23 -31.60
N ASP A 24 -22.89 12.35 -32.03
CA ASP A 24 -21.49 12.71 -31.81
C ASP A 24 -21.28 13.59 -30.55
N ILE A 25 -22.35 13.83 -29.79
CA ILE A 25 -22.34 14.73 -28.64
C ILE A 25 -22.19 13.91 -27.35
N VAL A 26 -21.18 14.23 -26.54
CA VAL A 26 -20.96 13.62 -25.22
C VAL A 26 -21.91 14.28 -24.21
N ILE A 27 -22.88 13.52 -23.69
CA ILE A 27 -23.92 14.02 -22.79
C ILE A 27 -23.48 13.91 -21.32
N ALA A 28 -22.70 12.88 -20.99
CA ALA A 28 -22.18 12.66 -19.65
C ALA A 28 -20.92 11.82 -19.66
N VAL A 29 -20.06 12.09 -18.69
CA VAL A 29 -18.97 11.22 -18.28
C VAL A 29 -19.26 10.80 -16.84
N GLY A 30 -19.07 9.52 -16.53
CA GLY A 30 -19.22 8.99 -15.18
C GLY A 30 -18.07 8.06 -14.85
N LYS A 31 -17.76 7.88 -13.58
CA LYS A 31 -16.56 7.13 -13.16
C LYS A 31 -16.90 6.14 -12.07
N GLY A 32 -16.16 5.04 -11.99
CA GLY A 32 -16.36 4.03 -10.95
C GLY A 32 -15.27 2.98 -10.88
N HIS A 33 -15.11 2.34 -9.72
CA HIS A 33 -14.14 1.25 -9.55
C HIS A 33 -14.57 -0.06 -10.23
N ARG A 34 -15.82 -0.15 -10.67
CA ARG A 34 -16.36 -1.25 -11.47
C ARG A 34 -17.05 -0.69 -12.71
N LYS A 35 -17.08 -1.48 -13.79
CA LYS A 35 -17.78 -1.11 -15.05
C LYS A 35 -19.25 -0.76 -14.81
N LYS A 36 -19.93 -1.50 -13.93
CA LYS A 36 -21.34 -1.27 -13.59
C LYS A 36 -21.53 0.09 -12.90
N ASP A 37 -20.63 0.45 -11.99
CA ASP A 37 -20.72 1.69 -11.21
C ASP A 37 -20.46 2.90 -12.12
N ALA A 38 -19.41 2.83 -12.94
CA ALA A 38 -19.13 3.84 -13.95
C ALA A 38 -20.35 4.05 -14.85
N LYS A 39 -21.00 2.96 -15.28
CA LYS A 39 -22.23 3.03 -16.09
C LYS A 39 -23.36 3.75 -15.35
N VAL A 40 -23.67 3.37 -14.11
CA VAL A 40 -24.74 3.99 -13.32
C VAL A 40 -24.49 5.49 -13.15
N HIS A 41 -23.30 5.87 -12.70
CA HIS A 41 -22.93 7.29 -12.54
C HIS A 41 -23.02 8.07 -13.85
N THR A 42 -22.60 7.48 -14.99
CA THR A 42 -22.74 8.15 -16.28
C THR A 42 -24.21 8.42 -16.63
N TYR A 43 -25.13 7.49 -16.33
CA TYR A 43 -26.56 7.72 -16.56
C TYR A 43 -27.18 8.73 -15.59
N GLU A 44 -26.74 8.76 -14.33
CA GLU A 44 -27.19 9.75 -13.35
C GLU A 44 -26.77 11.16 -13.76
N GLU A 45 -25.50 11.35 -14.14
CA GLU A 45 -25.02 12.64 -14.65
C GLU A 45 -25.67 13.01 -15.98
N ALA A 46 -25.94 12.04 -16.86
CA ALA A 46 -26.70 12.30 -18.08
C ALA A 46 -28.11 12.80 -17.77
N PHE A 47 -28.81 12.15 -16.85
CA PHE A 47 -30.14 12.55 -16.43
C PHE A 47 -30.12 13.96 -15.82
N LYS A 48 -29.18 14.24 -14.93
CA LYS A 48 -28.99 15.57 -14.32
C LYS A 48 -28.73 16.64 -15.38
N ASN A 49 -27.77 16.42 -16.29
CA ASN A 49 -27.45 17.38 -17.35
C ASN A 49 -28.64 17.64 -18.28
N LEU A 50 -29.37 16.60 -18.68
CA LEU A 50 -30.55 16.72 -19.54
C LEU A 50 -31.70 17.48 -18.85
N MET A 51 -31.80 17.41 -17.52
CA MET A 51 -32.85 18.08 -16.75
C MET A 51 -32.48 19.50 -16.33
N SER A 52 -31.19 19.81 -16.14
CA SER A 52 -30.75 21.08 -15.57
C SER A 52 -30.17 22.07 -16.58
N LYS A 53 -29.64 21.60 -17.72
CA LYS A 53 -28.94 22.46 -18.70
C LYS A 53 -29.86 22.82 -19.87
N PRO A 54 -29.77 24.04 -20.42
CA PRO A 54 -30.48 24.39 -21.64
C PRO A 54 -29.97 23.56 -22.82
N LEU A 55 -30.83 23.35 -23.83
CA LEU A 55 -30.52 22.49 -24.99
C LEU A 55 -29.22 22.91 -25.70
N GLN A 56 -28.94 24.21 -25.78
CA GLN A 56 -27.74 24.74 -26.43
C GLN A 56 -26.45 24.27 -25.75
N GLU A 57 -26.42 24.22 -24.41
CA GLU A 57 -25.27 23.72 -23.65
C GLU A 57 -25.13 22.21 -23.81
N ILE A 58 -26.24 21.47 -23.81
CA ILE A 58 -26.23 20.03 -24.06
C ILE A 58 -25.66 19.75 -25.46
N MET A 59 -26.02 20.56 -26.46
CA MET A 59 -25.55 20.40 -27.83
C MET A 59 -24.06 20.70 -28.03
N GLN A 60 -23.44 21.49 -27.15
CA GLN A 60 -21.99 21.71 -27.16
C GLN A 60 -21.22 20.45 -26.71
N GLY A 61 -21.87 19.57 -25.95
CA GLY A 61 -21.26 18.37 -25.39
C GLY A 61 -20.30 18.68 -24.25
N ILE A 62 -19.90 17.63 -23.53
CA ILE A 62 -18.91 17.72 -22.46
C ILE A 62 -17.53 17.40 -23.03
N ASP A 63 -16.57 18.28 -22.80
CA ASP A 63 -15.16 18.00 -23.09
C ASP A 63 -14.64 16.95 -22.08
N VAL A 64 -14.33 15.77 -22.61
CA VAL A 64 -13.85 14.63 -21.81
C VAL A 64 -12.48 14.92 -21.20
N GLU A 65 -11.65 15.74 -21.83
CA GLU A 65 -10.32 16.10 -21.32
C GLU A 65 -10.39 17.14 -20.20
N GLU A 66 -11.31 18.10 -20.31
CA GLU A 66 -11.52 19.12 -19.28
C GLU A 66 -12.10 18.51 -17.99
N GLU A 67 -13.04 17.57 -18.11
CA GLU A 67 -13.54 16.80 -16.96
C GLU A 67 -12.51 15.82 -16.37
N ALA A 68 -11.53 15.39 -17.15
CA ALA A 68 -10.41 14.63 -16.62
C ALA A 68 -9.49 15.52 -15.75
N LYS A 69 -9.25 16.77 -16.19
CA LYS A 69 -8.37 17.73 -15.49
C LYS A 69 -9.01 18.32 -14.23
N ASN A 70 -10.26 18.76 -14.31
CA ASN A 70 -10.98 19.33 -13.17
C ASN A 70 -11.07 18.32 -12.00
N GLU A 71 -11.13 17.03 -12.32
CA GLU A 71 -11.12 15.97 -11.31
C GLU A 71 -9.73 15.54 -10.83
N GLU A 72 -8.67 15.59 -11.64
CA GLU A 72 -7.31 15.39 -11.10
C GLU A 72 -6.96 16.48 -10.09
N GLU A 73 -7.45 17.69 -10.29
CA GLU A 73 -7.32 18.78 -9.32
C GLU A 73 -8.21 18.57 -8.08
N ALA A 74 -9.47 18.14 -8.26
CA ALA A 74 -10.38 17.85 -7.14
C ALA A 74 -9.93 16.64 -6.29
N SER A 75 -9.47 15.56 -6.94
CA SER A 75 -9.00 14.32 -6.28
C SER A 75 -7.56 14.42 -5.77
N GLY A 76 -6.72 15.25 -6.40
CA GLY A 76 -5.36 15.59 -5.94
C GLY A 76 -5.35 16.48 -4.69
N SER A 77 -6.46 17.18 -4.40
CA SER A 77 -6.64 17.99 -3.18
C SER A 77 -7.01 17.18 -1.94
N GLY A 78 -7.01 15.84 -2.01
CA GLY A 78 -7.12 14.91 -0.88
C GLY A 78 -5.99 15.00 0.15
N VAL A 79 -5.35 16.16 0.31
CA VAL A 79 -4.82 16.60 1.61
C VAL A 79 -6.03 16.64 2.53
N SER A 80 -6.34 15.50 3.16
CA SER A 80 -7.24 15.48 4.30
C SER A 80 -6.71 16.55 5.25
N VAL A 81 -7.43 17.68 5.35
CA VAL A 81 -7.14 18.67 6.37
C VAL A 81 -7.34 17.90 7.67
N ILE A 82 -6.22 17.46 8.25
CA ILE A 82 -6.19 16.84 9.58
C ILE A 82 -6.53 18.00 10.52
N MET A 83 -7.83 18.28 10.65
CA MET A 83 -8.31 19.22 11.64
C MET A 83 -7.84 18.68 12.98
N ASP A 84 -7.18 19.54 13.76
CA ASP A 84 -6.67 19.17 15.07
C ASP A 84 -7.86 18.87 16.01
N GLY A 85 -8.30 17.61 16.02
CA GLY A 85 -9.46 17.12 16.76
C GLY A 85 -9.34 17.28 18.27
N LYS A 86 -8.21 17.78 18.78
CA LYS A 86 -7.97 18.02 20.21
C LYS A 86 -8.89 19.06 20.83
N LYS A 87 -9.43 20.00 20.04
CA LYS A 87 -10.32 21.06 20.55
C LYS A 87 -11.81 20.73 20.46
N MET A 88 -12.17 19.64 19.80
CA MET A 88 -13.57 19.28 19.60
C MET A 88 -14.09 18.43 20.77
N SER A 89 -15.32 18.72 21.19
CA SER A 89 -16.07 17.85 22.09
C SER A 89 -16.35 16.48 21.44
N VAL A 90 -16.65 15.47 22.26
CA VAL A 90 -16.98 14.12 21.76
C VAL A 90 -18.21 14.15 20.86
N SER A 91 -19.24 14.94 21.20
CA SER A 91 -20.45 15.11 20.38
C SER A 91 -20.11 15.64 19.00
N GLU A 92 -19.33 16.73 18.91
CA GLU A 92 -18.95 17.33 17.62
C GLU A 92 -18.08 16.37 16.79
N LYS A 93 -17.23 15.56 17.43
CA LYS A 93 -16.46 14.51 16.74
C LYS A 93 -17.40 13.46 16.16
N MET A 94 -18.40 13.00 16.92
CA MET A 94 -19.40 12.06 16.41
C MET A 94 -20.20 12.67 15.26
N ASP A 95 -20.67 13.90 15.36
CA ASP A 95 -21.42 14.56 14.27
C ASP A 95 -20.58 14.67 12.98
N LYS A 96 -19.30 15.04 13.09
CA LYS A 96 -18.40 15.03 11.92
C LYS A 96 -18.14 13.63 11.37
N MET A 97 -18.08 12.62 12.24
CA MET A 97 -17.97 11.23 11.79
C MET A 97 -19.20 10.82 11.00
N ILE A 98 -20.39 11.08 11.55
CA ILE A 98 -21.68 10.77 10.93
C ILE A 98 -21.80 11.43 9.56
N GLN A 99 -21.44 12.72 9.46
CA GLN A 99 -21.45 13.41 8.17
C GLN A 99 -20.52 12.74 7.15
N ARG A 100 -19.28 12.41 7.55
CA ARG A 100 -18.32 11.71 6.66
C ARG A 100 -18.81 10.34 6.21
N LEU A 101 -19.51 9.61 7.07
CA LEU A 101 -20.07 8.30 6.73
C LEU A 101 -21.27 8.43 5.79
N LYS A 102 -22.12 9.46 5.95
CA LYS A 102 -23.21 9.79 5.01
C LYS A 102 -22.66 10.17 3.64
N ASP A 103 -21.56 10.91 3.60
CA ASP A 103 -20.91 11.35 2.36
C ASP A 103 -20.13 10.20 1.68
N ALA A 104 -19.80 9.13 2.40
CA ALA A 104 -19.14 7.96 1.85
C ALA A 104 -20.17 7.09 1.08
N VAL A 105 -20.42 7.46 -0.18
CA VAL A 105 -21.39 6.83 -1.11
C VAL A 105 -21.15 5.31 -1.33
N TYR A 106 -20.02 4.74 -0.90
CA TYR A 106 -19.62 3.35 -1.22
C TYR A 106 -19.33 2.44 -0.01
N LYS A 107 -19.92 1.23 -0.06
CA LYS A 107 -19.97 0.19 1.00
C LYS A 107 -18.97 -0.96 0.84
N GLU A 108 -17.72 -0.73 0.39
CA GLU A 108 -16.84 -1.89 0.18
C GLU A 108 -16.28 -2.49 1.49
N ASN A 109 -16.17 -1.72 2.58
CA ASN A 109 -15.78 -2.26 3.89
C ASN A 109 -16.13 -1.29 5.05
N ASN A 110 -17.25 -1.53 5.73
CA ASN A 110 -17.69 -0.70 6.87
C ASN A 110 -16.65 -0.63 7.99
N ILE A 111 -15.91 -1.73 8.25
CA ILE A 111 -14.87 -1.76 9.28
C ILE A 111 -13.79 -0.72 9.00
N ASN A 112 -13.23 -0.75 7.78
CA ASN A 112 -12.15 0.17 7.41
C ASN A 112 -12.61 1.62 7.40
N THR A 113 -13.82 1.89 6.90
CA THR A 113 -14.34 3.26 6.79
C THR A 113 -14.65 3.86 8.17
N VAL A 114 -15.34 3.12 9.04
CA VAL A 114 -15.61 3.53 10.43
C VAL A 114 -14.29 3.69 11.19
N ASP A 115 -13.35 2.74 11.05
CA ASP A 115 -12.07 2.79 11.74
C ASP A 115 -11.23 4.00 11.30
N ALA A 116 -11.19 4.30 10.01
CA ALA A 116 -10.47 5.45 9.46
C ALA A 116 -11.09 6.77 9.92
N CYS A 117 -12.42 6.90 9.88
CA CYS A 117 -13.12 8.09 10.35
C CYS A 117 -12.87 8.35 11.83
N ALA A 118 -13.02 7.32 12.67
CA ALA A 118 -12.78 7.41 14.11
C ALA A 118 -11.32 7.80 14.42
N THR A 119 -10.34 7.16 13.75
CA THR A 119 -8.92 7.52 13.92
C THR A 119 -8.65 8.96 13.50
N ASN A 120 -9.19 9.42 12.37
CA ASN A 120 -8.99 10.79 11.87
C ASN A 120 -9.59 11.86 12.80
N LEU A 121 -10.57 11.49 13.61
CA LEU A 121 -11.23 12.38 14.57
C LEU A 121 -10.67 12.22 15.99
N GLY A 122 -9.70 11.31 16.17
CA GLY A 122 -9.13 10.98 17.48
C GLY A 122 -10.19 10.44 18.44
N LEU A 123 -11.05 9.54 17.95
CA LEU A 123 -11.97 8.74 18.75
C LEU A 123 -11.32 7.38 19.05
N THR A 124 -11.33 7.01 20.32
CA THR A 124 -10.88 5.70 20.78
C THR A 124 -11.89 4.63 20.35
N LYS A 125 -11.41 3.54 19.75
CA LYS A 125 -12.26 2.41 19.38
C LYS A 125 -12.00 1.25 20.32
N THR A 126 -13.04 0.63 20.85
CA THR A 126 -12.90 -0.58 21.68
C THR A 126 -13.89 -1.63 21.19
N CYS A 127 -13.41 -2.83 20.89
CA CYS A 127 -14.26 -3.98 20.62
C CYS A 127 -14.20 -4.94 21.82
N ILE A 128 -15.33 -5.24 22.44
CA ILE A 128 -15.41 -6.21 23.54
C ILE A 128 -16.07 -7.47 23.00
N TYR A 129 -15.40 -8.60 23.16
CA TYR A 129 -15.89 -9.89 22.71
C TYR A 129 -16.43 -10.68 23.89
N ARG A 130 -17.68 -11.12 23.82
CA ARG A 130 -18.37 -11.89 24.86
C ARG A 130 -18.77 -13.26 24.35
N LYS A 131 -18.63 -14.28 25.20
CA LYS A 131 -19.18 -15.61 24.93
C LYS A 131 -20.66 -15.60 25.28
N LEU A 132 -21.52 -15.86 24.30
CA LEU A 132 -22.92 -16.13 24.57
C LEU A 132 -23.06 -17.59 24.97
N GLN A 133 -23.75 -17.83 26.10
CA GLN A 133 -24.13 -19.18 26.48
C GLN A 133 -25.12 -19.68 25.42
N GLY A 134 -24.82 -20.83 24.82
CA GLY A 134 -25.79 -21.48 23.92
C GLY A 134 -27.04 -21.84 24.71
N ASN A 135 -28.20 -21.73 24.08
CA ASN A 135 -29.43 -22.22 24.68
C ASN A 135 -29.28 -23.72 24.99
N GLU A 136 -29.93 -24.23 26.04
CA GLU A 136 -29.80 -25.61 26.53
C GLU A 136 -30.12 -26.69 25.48
N GLU A 137 -30.64 -26.31 24.31
CA GLU A 137 -30.98 -27.16 23.16
C GLU A 137 -29.81 -27.50 22.23
N GLY A 138 -28.55 -27.26 22.63
CA GLY A 138 -27.37 -27.69 21.87
C GLY A 138 -26.97 -26.76 20.72
N GLU A 139 -27.41 -25.50 20.75
CA GLU A 139 -26.94 -24.49 19.81
C GLU A 139 -25.43 -24.24 19.96
N ALA A 140 -24.73 -24.08 18.84
CA ALA A 140 -23.31 -23.76 18.84
C ALA A 140 -23.05 -22.44 19.59
N SER A 141 -22.01 -22.40 20.43
CA SER A 141 -21.66 -21.20 21.18
C SER A 141 -21.37 -20.04 20.21
N ARG A 142 -22.11 -18.94 20.36
CA ARG A 142 -21.95 -17.72 19.58
C ARG A 142 -21.07 -16.71 20.34
N ILE A 143 -20.45 -15.83 19.59
CA ILE A 143 -19.64 -14.73 20.11
C ILE A 143 -20.38 -13.43 19.80
N ALA A 144 -20.59 -12.60 20.82
CA ALA A 144 -21.01 -11.22 20.65
C ALA A 144 -19.79 -10.30 20.59
N CYS A 145 -19.88 -9.23 19.81
CA CYS A 145 -18.90 -8.16 19.71
C CYS A 145 -19.60 -6.83 19.93
N ASP A 146 -19.23 -6.12 20.99
CA ASP A 146 -19.70 -4.77 21.29
C ASP A 146 -18.68 -3.76 20.77
N LEU A 147 -19.09 -2.87 19.87
CA LEU A 147 -18.23 -1.79 19.36
C LEU A 147 -18.50 -0.48 20.12
N TYR A 148 -17.48 0.03 20.78
CA TYR A 148 -17.49 1.31 21.48
C TYR A 148 -16.64 2.35 20.76
N LEU A 149 -17.15 3.59 20.70
CA LEU A 149 -16.40 4.77 20.29
C LEU A 149 -16.35 5.78 21.44
N GLU A 150 -15.15 6.16 21.86
CA GLU A 150 -14.92 7.08 23.00
C GLU A 150 -15.71 6.69 24.26
N LYS A 151 -15.79 5.37 24.52
CA LYS A 151 -16.54 4.70 25.59
C LYS A 151 -18.06 4.62 25.39
N PHE A 152 -18.65 5.09 24.31
CA PHE A 152 -20.09 4.91 24.04
C PHE A 152 -20.33 3.67 23.20
N LEU A 153 -21.24 2.79 23.62
CA LEU A 153 -21.66 1.63 22.86
C LEU A 153 -22.38 2.10 21.60
N ILE A 154 -21.82 1.82 20.43
CA ILE A 154 -22.43 2.21 19.17
C ILE A 154 -23.36 1.10 18.68
N ALA A 155 -22.85 -0.13 18.62
CA ALA A 155 -23.66 -1.29 18.27
C ALA A 155 -23.00 -2.58 18.77
N SER A 156 -23.82 -3.63 18.81
CA SER A 156 -23.41 -5.00 19.06
C SER A 156 -23.66 -5.85 17.81
N GLY A 157 -22.90 -6.92 17.65
CA GLY A 157 -23.13 -7.91 16.61
C GLY A 157 -22.71 -9.30 17.04
N GLU A 158 -23.23 -10.31 16.37
CA GLU A 158 -23.06 -11.71 16.76
C GLU A 158 -22.55 -12.57 15.61
N GLY A 159 -21.79 -13.61 15.92
CA GLY A 159 -21.30 -14.56 14.92
C GLY A 159 -20.81 -15.86 15.53
N GLU A 160 -20.61 -16.87 14.70
CA GLU A 160 -19.99 -18.14 15.15
C GLU A 160 -18.51 -17.92 15.49
N LYS A 161 -17.88 -16.96 14.80
CA LYS A 161 -16.48 -16.60 14.99
C LYS A 161 -16.35 -15.13 15.34
N ARG A 162 -15.24 -14.80 16.03
CA ARG A 162 -14.86 -13.43 16.40
C ARG A 162 -14.91 -12.44 15.23
N LYS A 163 -14.43 -12.88 14.06
CA LYS A 163 -14.40 -12.04 12.84
C LYS A 163 -15.80 -11.72 12.33
N GLU A 164 -16.72 -12.69 12.38
CA GLU A 164 -18.10 -12.51 11.94
C GLU A 164 -18.86 -11.60 12.89
N ALA A 165 -18.75 -11.82 14.20
CA ALA A 165 -19.32 -10.94 15.22
C ALA A 165 -18.83 -9.50 15.07
N GLN A 166 -17.54 -9.31 14.76
CA GLN A 166 -16.99 -7.99 14.48
C GLN A 166 -17.56 -7.38 13.20
N ILE A 167 -17.65 -8.13 12.10
CA ILE A 167 -18.25 -7.63 10.85
C ILE A 167 -19.69 -7.17 11.11
N ASP A 168 -20.46 -8.00 11.82
CA ASP A 168 -21.85 -7.70 12.17
C ASP A 168 -21.96 -6.44 13.04
N ALA A 169 -21.13 -6.32 14.09
CA ALA A 169 -21.11 -5.15 14.97
C ALA A 169 -20.79 -3.86 14.21
N TYR A 170 -19.87 -3.89 13.24
CA TYR A 170 -19.54 -2.73 12.41
C TYR A 170 -20.62 -2.39 11.38
N ASN A 171 -21.34 -3.38 10.85
CA ASN A 171 -22.48 -3.14 9.98
C ASN A 171 -23.62 -2.47 10.77
N ASN A 172 -23.93 -2.98 11.96
CA ASN A 172 -24.93 -2.36 12.83
C ASN A 172 -24.50 -0.97 13.28
N ALA A 173 -23.22 -0.78 13.60
CA ALA A 173 -22.68 0.53 13.97
C ALA A 173 -22.79 1.55 12.83
N TRP A 174 -22.59 1.12 11.59
CA TRP A 174 -22.78 1.98 10.42
C TRP A 174 -24.22 2.52 10.38
N GLU A 175 -25.21 1.63 10.46
CA GLU A 175 -26.64 1.99 10.44
C GLU A 175 -26.99 2.97 11.58
N VAL A 176 -26.51 2.69 12.79
CA VAL A 176 -26.68 3.60 13.94
C VAL A 176 -26.07 4.96 13.65
N LEU A 177 -24.83 5.02 13.19
CA LEU A 177 -24.13 6.29 12.96
C LEU A 177 -24.82 7.12 11.86
N ILE A 178 -25.26 6.53 10.75
CA ILE A 178 -25.92 7.30 9.70
C ILE A 178 -27.35 7.75 10.05
N THR A 179 -28.00 7.11 11.04
CA THR A 179 -29.39 7.42 11.43
C THR A 179 -29.51 8.25 12.72
N THR A 180 -28.43 8.44 13.46
CA THR A 180 -28.44 9.17 14.75
C THR A 180 -27.66 10.48 14.68
N THR A 181 -27.60 11.21 15.80
CA THR A 181 -26.77 12.41 15.99
C THR A 181 -25.73 12.17 17.09
N GLY A 182 -24.63 12.91 17.07
CA GLY A 182 -23.59 12.82 18.09
C GLY A 182 -24.10 13.14 19.49
N GLU A 183 -25.04 14.09 19.60
CA GLU A 183 -25.68 14.45 20.87
C GLU A 183 -26.50 13.29 21.45
N HIS A 184 -27.29 12.62 20.60
CA HIS A 184 -28.09 11.45 21.01
C HIS A 184 -27.19 10.31 21.49
N ILE A 185 -26.09 10.04 20.78
CA ILE A 185 -25.10 9.01 21.18
C ILE A 185 -24.52 9.35 22.56
N VAL A 186 -24.09 10.59 22.80
CA VAL A 186 -23.46 10.99 24.06
C VAL A 186 -24.44 10.95 25.25
N LYS A 187 -25.72 11.25 24.99
CA LYS A 187 -26.76 11.34 26.01
C LYS A 187 -27.38 9.98 26.35
N ASP A 188 -27.73 9.21 25.34
CA ASP A 188 -28.66 8.08 25.49
C ASP A 188 -27.97 6.71 25.34
N HIS A 189 -26.77 6.63 24.76
CA HIS A 189 -26.08 5.34 24.59
C HIS A 189 -25.35 4.90 25.87
N LYS A 190 -25.34 3.58 26.09
CA LYS A 190 -24.66 2.94 27.22
C LYS A 190 -23.16 3.26 27.19
N ARG A 191 -22.61 3.67 28.33
CA ARG A 191 -21.15 3.88 28.50
C ARG A 191 -20.45 2.59 28.87
N LEU A 192 -19.22 2.45 28.41
CA LEU A 192 -18.30 1.41 28.79
C LEU A 192 -17.97 1.56 30.28
N THR A 193 -18.41 0.61 31.08
CA THR A 193 -18.03 0.43 32.47
C THR A 193 -16.77 -0.44 32.54
N ASN A 194 -16.01 -0.32 33.64
CA ASN A 194 -14.83 -1.15 33.86
C ASN A 194 -15.27 -2.56 34.28
N ASP A 195 -15.80 -3.34 33.33
CA ASP A 195 -16.33 -4.68 33.57
C ASP A 195 -15.23 -5.75 33.39
N ASN A 196 -14.00 -5.49 33.85
CA ASN A 196 -12.88 -6.43 33.68
C ASN A 196 -13.13 -7.79 34.37
N ASP A 197 -14.07 -7.84 35.31
CA ASP A 197 -14.39 -9.02 36.10
C ASP A 197 -15.58 -9.83 35.54
N ASP A 198 -16.15 -9.45 34.39
CA ASP A 198 -17.26 -10.19 33.79
C ASP A 198 -16.75 -11.49 33.11
N PRO A 199 -17.11 -12.68 33.62
CA PRO A 199 -16.61 -13.95 33.11
C PRO A 199 -17.11 -14.27 31.69
N SER A 200 -18.10 -13.54 31.17
CA SER A 200 -18.53 -13.66 29.77
C SER A 200 -17.56 -13.01 28.79
N ILE A 201 -16.72 -12.07 29.23
CA ILE A 201 -15.79 -11.35 28.36
C ILE A 201 -14.60 -12.28 28.02
N ILE A 202 -14.45 -12.56 26.73
CA ILE A 202 -13.35 -13.36 26.20
C ILE A 202 -12.12 -12.48 25.95
N ASP A 203 -12.32 -11.31 25.36
CA ASP A 203 -11.23 -10.41 24.95
C ASP A 203 -11.72 -8.95 24.83
N VAL A 204 -10.82 -8.01 25.13
CA VAL A 204 -11.04 -6.57 24.98
C VAL A 204 -9.97 -6.01 24.05
N HIS A 205 -10.39 -5.64 22.84
CA HIS A 205 -9.50 -5.08 21.83
C HIS A 205 -9.67 -3.57 21.74
N VAL A 206 -8.76 -2.82 22.36
CA VAL A 206 -8.72 -1.35 22.23
C VAL A 206 -7.92 -0.97 20.98
N LYS A 207 -8.61 -0.55 19.92
CA LYS A 207 -8.01 -0.05 18.68
C LYS A 207 -7.67 1.44 18.81
N GLY A 208 -6.38 1.76 18.86
CA GLY A 208 -5.90 3.14 18.63
C GLY A 208 -6.02 4.11 19.81
N ALA A 209 -6.21 3.66 21.05
CA ALA A 209 -6.15 4.52 22.25
C ALA A 209 -4.72 4.89 22.67
N GLN A 210 -3.73 4.09 22.27
CA GLN A 210 -2.36 4.54 22.37
C GLN A 210 -2.21 5.63 21.32
N LYS A 211 -1.81 6.84 21.74
CA LYS A 211 -1.12 7.76 20.82
C LYS A 211 -0.21 6.87 19.98
N PRO A 212 -0.29 6.90 18.64
CA PRO A 212 0.66 6.13 17.85
C PRO A 212 2.04 6.45 18.41
N GLN A 213 2.71 5.43 18.98
CA GLN A 213 4.08 5.56 19.46
C GLN A 213 4.96 5.81 18.23
N GLY A 214 4.94 7.06 17.75
CA GLY A 214 5.32 7.36 16.39
C GLY A 214 4.48 6.61 15.35
N ASP A 215 4.64 7.01 14.10
CA ASP A 215 4.38 6.11 13.00
C ASP A 215 5.53 5.08 12.93
N SER A 216 5.30 3.90 12.36
CA SER A 216 6.33 2.87 12.24
C SER A 216 6.16 1.97 11.02
N ASN A 217 7.19 1.18 10.71
CA ASN A 217 7.15 0.16 9.67
C ASN A 217 6.44 -1.14 10.10
N MET A 218 5.68 -1.14 11.20
CA MET A 218 5.06 -2.34 11.78
C MET A 218 4.13 -3.08 10.81
N ALA A 219 3.42 -2.35 9.95
CA ALA A 219 2.60 -2.96 8.90
C ALA A 219 3.45 -3.77 7.89
N GLY A 220 4.68 -3.32 7.59
CA GLY A 220 5.65 -4.05 6.80
C GLY A 220 6.10 -5.33 7.51
N LEU A 221 6.55 -5.20 8.76
CA LEU A 221 7.04 -6.33 9.56
C LEU A 221 5.98 -7.44 9.70
N LYS A 222 4.73 -7.08 10.02
CA LYS A 222 3.60 -8.02 10.11
C LYS A 222 3.32 -8.71 8.78
N ARG A 223 3.35 -7.99 7.66
CA ARG A 223 3.14 -8.58 6.32
C ARG A 223 4.24 -9.58 5.94
N HIS A 224 5.47 -9.34 6.39
CA HIS A 224 6.61 -10.22 6.14
C HIS A 224 6.82 -11.29 7.22
N ASN A 225 5.95 -11.34 8.24
CA ASN A 225 6.08 -12.23 9.41
C ASN A 225 7.48 -12.14 10.05
N GLN A 226 8.01 -10.92 10.16
CA GLN A 226 9.31 -10.63 10.75
C GLN A 226 9.14 -10.29 12.23
N ASP A 227 9.92 -10.95 13.06
CA ASP A 227 10.06 -10.60 14.47
C ASP A 227 11.09 -9.47 14.62
N TYR A 228 10.67 -8.40 15.30
CA TYR A 228 11.48 -7.21 15.56
C TYR A 228 11.97 -7.13 17.01
N GLU A 229 11.51 -8.01 17.90
CA GLU A 229 11.86 -8.00 19.32
C GLU A 229 13.19 -8.71 19.62
N ASP A 230 13.91 -9.13 18.56
CA ASP A 230 15.24 -9.74 18.68
C ASP A 230 16.28 -8.70 19.15
N PRO A 231 16.80 -8.84 20.39
CA PRO A 231 17.77 -7.89 20.95
C PRO A 231 19.14 -7.94 20.25
N ALA A 232 19.43 -8.98 19.46
CA ALA A 232 20.66 -9.06 18.68
C ALA A 232 20.65 -8.10 17.47
N LYS A 233 19.47 -7.62 17.05
CA LYS A 233 19.33 -6.69 15.93
C LYS A 233 19.56 -5.25 16.39
N THR A 234 20.78 -4.77 16.22
CA THR A 234 21.15 -3.36 16.45
C THR A 234 21.32 -2.60 15.13
N GLY A 235 21.35 -1.27 15.17
CA GLY A 235 21.60 -0.45 13.97
C GLY A 235 22.86 -0.83 13.20
N ASP A 236 23.87 -1.39 13.90
CA ASP A 236 25.14 -1.85 13.32
C ASP A 236 25.05 -3.15 12.52
N THR A 237 23.92 -3.86 12.63
CA THR A 237 23.66 -5.09 11.87
C THR A 237 22.76 -4.84 10.67
N LEU A 238 22.34 -3.59 10.43
CA LEU A 238 21.46 -3.24 9.32
C LEU A 238 22.20 -3.39 7.99
N VAL A 239 21.65 -4.18 7.06
CA VAL A 239 22.07 -4.12 5.65
C VAL A 239 21.09 -3.25 4.88
N ILE A 240 21.60 -2.23 4.20
CA ILE A 240 20.79 -1.32 3.40
C ILE A 240 20.47 -1.99 2.07
N LEU A 241 19.19 -2.09 1.73
CA LEU A 241 18.72 -2.59 0.45
C LEU A 241 18.15 -1.43 -0.37
N GLU A 242 18.70 -1.19 -1.55
CA GLU A 242 18.22 -0.16 -2.47
C GLU A 242 17.86 -0.74 -3.84
N HIS A 243 16.73 -0.33 -4.41
CA HIS A 243 16.42 -0.61 -5.81
C HIS A 243 17.24 0.32 -6.71
N GLU A 244 17.60 -0.18 -7.89
CA GLU A 244 18.37 0.57 -8.90
C GLU A 244 17.80 1.96 -9.19
N GLU A 245 16.47 2.11 -9.27
CA GLU A 245 15.80 3.40 -9.51
C GLU A 245 15.99 4.41 -8.37
N TRP A 246 16.17 3.94 -7.14
CA TRP A 246 16.36 4.82 -5.98
C TRP A 246 17.76 5.42 -5.95
N THR A 247 18.72 4.82 -6.64
CA THR A 247 20.10 5.32 -6.71
C THR A 247 20.21 6.65 -7.44
N LEU A 248 19.23 6.96 -8.31
CA LEU A 248 19.16 8.23 -9.06
C LEU A 248 18.86 9.44 -8.16
N ASP A 249 18.16 9.24 -7.04
CA ASP A 249 17.82 10.30 -6.08
C ASP A 249 17.66 9.72 -4.66
N ARG A 250 18.80 9.32 -4.08
CA ARG A 250 18.84 8.71 -2.75
C ARG A 250 18.27 9.62 -1.67
N LYS A 251 18.41 10.94 -1.82
CA LYS A 251 17.91 11.91 -0.85
C LYS A 251 16.38 11.93 -0.83
N ARG A 252 15.73 12.03 -1.99
CA ARG A 252 14.26 11.99 -2.09
C ARG A 252 13.70 10.64 -1.70
N GLN A 253 14.41 9.56 -2.01
CA GLN A 253 14.00 8.18 -1.72
C GLN A 253 14.44 7.68 -0.34
N ALA A 254 15.12 8.49 0.48
CA ALA A 254 15.76 8.04 1.71
C ALA A 254 14.79 7.35 2.68
N PHE A 255 13.58 7.90 2.82
CA PHE A 255 12.55 7.31 3.68
C PHE A 255 12.09 5.94 3.15
N CYS A 256 11.94 5.78 1.84
CA CYS A 256 11.57 4.51 1.21
C CYS A 256 12.66 3.46 1.39
N ILE A 257 13.92 3.84 1.12
CA ILE A 257 15.11 2.98 1.28
C ILE A 257 15.21 2.49 2.72
N LEU A 258 15.14 3.40 3.70
CA LEU A 258 15.30 3.06 5.12
C LEU A 258 14.15 2.18 5.62
N THR A 259 12.90 2.49 5.24
CA THR A 259 11.73 1.68 5.61
C THR A 259 11.80 0.27 5.03
N TYR A 260 12.19 0.15 3.75
CA TYR A 260 12.34 -1.13 3.08
C TYR A 260 13.49 -1.96 3.67
N SER A 261 14.63 -1.32 3.92
CA SER A 261 15.80 -1.94 4.55
C SER A 261 15.45 -2.45 5.96
N ALA A 262 14.92 -1.59 6.82
CA ALA A 262 14.53 -1.99 8.18
C ALA A 262 13.51 -3.14 8.18
N THR A 263 12.50 -3.09 7.30
CA THR A 263 11.49 -4.16 7.19
C THR A 263 12.13 -5.49 6.76
N SER A 264 13.03 -5.44 5.77
CA SER A 264 13.69 -6.64 5.24
C SER A 264 14.68 -7.27 6.21
N ASN A 265 15.30 -6.45 7.08
CA ASN A 265 16.15 -6.92 8.18
C ASN A 265 15.33 -7.34 9.42
N GLY A 266 14.00 -7.21 9.38
CA GLY A 266 13.13 -7.46 10.53
C GLY A 266 13.45 -6.54 11.71
N MET A 267 13.65 -5.25 11.44
CA MET A 267 13.93 -4.22 12.43
C MET A 267 12.81 -3.20 12.53
N LEU A 268 12.53 -2.75 13.75
CA LEU A 268 11.55 -1.69 14.01
C LEU A 268 12.13 -0.32 13.66
N LEU A 269 11.55 0.32 12.64
CA LEU A 269 11.78 1.73 12.32
C LEU A 269 10.58 2.55 12.78
N GLN A 270 10.83 3.54 13.64
CA GLN A 270 9.85 4.46 14.18
C GLN A 270 10.20 5.88 13.79
N TRP A 271 9.18 6.71 13.53
CA TRP A 271 9.35 8.14 13.35
C TRP A 271 8.26 8.91 14.08
N ASN A 272 8.65 10.00 14.73
CA ASN A 272 7.76 10.90 15.41
C ASN A 272 7.87 12.28 14.79
N THR A 273 6.73 12.90 14.45
CA THR A 273 6.71 14.26 13.92
C THR A 273 5.96 15.17 14.88
N SER A 274 6.66 16.13 15.46
CA SER A 274 6.11 17.15 16.35
C SER A 274 6.18 18.52 15.72
N GLN A 275 5.20 19.38 16.00
CA GLN A 275 5.26 20.79 15.60
C GLN A 275 6.11 21.57 16.62
N GLU A 276 7.04 22.38 16.12
CA GLU A 276 7.93 23.23 16.92
C GLU A 276 7.89 24.65 16.32
N GLY A 277 7.07 25.52 16.91
CA GLY A 277 6.76 26.83 16.33
C GLY A 277 6.09 26.72 14.96
N ASN A 278 6.71 27.32 13.94
CA ASN A 278 6.23 27.31 12.55
C ASN A 278 6.81 26.15 11.72
N MET A 279 7.54 25.23 12.35
CA MET A 279 8.14 24.08 11.68
C MET A 279 7.60 22.77 12.24
N PHE A 280 7.90 21.70 11.52
CA PHE A 280 7.77 20.33 12.00
C PHE A 280 9.18 19.78 12.24
N LYS A 281 9.41 19.25 13.43
CA LYS A 281 10.56 18.41 13.77
C LYS A 281 10.16 16.96 13.56
N CYS A 282 10.99 16.20 12.87
CA CYS A 282 10.86 14.74 12.78
C CYS A 282 12.09 14.08 13.39
N ASP A 283 11.86 13.12 14.29
CA ASP A 283 12.86 12.24 14.90
C ASP A 283 12.64 10.82 14.38
N ILE A 284 13.71 10.15 13.94
CA ILE A 284 13.69 8.77 13.44
C ILE A 284 14.55 7.90 14.34
N SER A 285 13.98 6.77 14.76
CA SER A 285 14.64 5.76 15.58
C SER A 285 14.58 4.39 14.92
N LEU A 286 15.67 3.64 15.01
CA LEU A 286 15.79 2.25 14.58
C LEU A 286 16.10 1.39 15.80
N GLN A 287 15.24 0.41 16.08
CA GLN A 287 15.32 -0.42 17.30
C GLN A 287 15.49 0.42 18.57
N ASN A 288 14.60 1.41 18.75
CA ASN A 288 14.60 2.38 19.86
C ASN A 288 15.87 3.26 19.96
N THR A 289 16.78 3.19 18.99
CA THR A 289 17.98 4.03 18.93
C THR A 289 17.74 5.19 17.97
N HIS A 290 17.91 6.42 18.42
CA HIS A 290 17.78 7.60 17.57
C HIS A 290 18.89 7.62 16.51
N ILE A 291 18.53 7.72 15.23
CA ILE A 291 19.48 7.67 14.11
C ILE A 291 19.42 8.93 13.22
N GLY A 292 18.36 9.71 13.28
CA GLY A 292 18.24 10.93 12.50
C GLY A 292 17.18 11.87 13.00
N GLU A 293 17.41 13.16 12.78
CA GLU A 293 16.45 14.22 13.02
C GLU A 293 16.56 15.31 11.95
N ALA A 294 15.46 16.00 11.69
CA ALA A 294 15.44 17.19 10.86
C ALA A 294 14.23 18.07 11.18
N LYS A 295 14.32 19.36 10.83
CA LYS A 295 13.21 20.31 10.87
C LYS A 295 12.89 20.81 9.47
N ALA A 296 11.60 20.97 9.15
CA ALA A 296 11.17 21.57 7.89
C ALA A 296 9.80 22.26 8.02
N MET A 297 9.42 23.04 7.02
CA MET A 297 8.11 23.74 6.98
C MET A 297 6.91 22.80 6.82
N SER A 298 7.11 21.57 6.36
CA SER A 298 6.03 20.58 6.21
C SER A 298 6.41 19.24 6.85
N LYS A 299 5.41 18.50 7.36
CA LYS A 299 5.61 17.19 7.99
C LYS A 299 6.35 16.20 7.08
N ASN A 300 5.93 16.14 5.80
CA ASN A 300 6.53 15.23 4.82
C ASN A 300 7.99 15.58 4.53
N ASN A 301 8.31 16.88 4.41
CA ASN A 301 9.69 17.29 4.17
C ASN A 301 10.57 17.04 5.40
N ALA A 302 10.07 17.30 6.61
CA ALA A 302 10.79 17.03 7.86
C ALA A 302 11.12 15.53 7.98
N ARG A 303 10.15 14.65 7.69
CA ARG A 303 10.34 13.20 7.69
C ARG A 303 11.38 12.75 6.65
N ASN A 304 11.27 13.22 5.42
CA ASN A 304 12.19 12.80 4.36
C ASN A 304 13.63 13.31 4.62
N LEU A 305 13.79 14.53 5.15
CA LEU A 305 15.10 15.05 5.54
C LEU A 305 15.69 14.32 6.75
N ALA A 306 14.87 13.98 7.75
CA ALA A 306 15.33 13.18 8.89
C ALA A 306 15.77 11.79 8.42
N ALA A 307 15.07 11.20 7.45
CA ALA A 307 15.44 9.93 6.84
C ALA A 307 16.71 10.03 6.00
N ALA A 308 16.91 11.11 5.24
CA ALA A 308 18.14 11.36 4.49
C ALA A 308 19.34 11.54 5.43
N SER A 309 19.16 12.32 6.51
CA SER A 309 20.13 12.49 7.60
C SER A 309 20.54 11.15 8.21
N ALA A 310 19.57 10.29 8.54
CA ALA A 310 19.85 8.95 9.06
C ALA A 310 20.55 8.04 8.03
N LEU A 311 20.02 7.98 6.80
CA LEU A 311 20.51 7.10 5.75
C LEU A 311 21.96 7.42 5.35
N PHE A 312 22.32 8.70 5.25
CA PHE A 312 23.66 9.10 4.84
C PHE A 312 24.71 8.78 5.93
N LYS A 313 24.35 8.84 7.21
CA LYS A 313 25.20 8.32 8.30
C LYS A 313 25.35 6.80 8.22
N LEU A 314 24.26 6.10 7.92
CA LEU A 314 24.30 4.63 7.81
C LEU A 314 25.13 4.18 6.61
N TYR A 315 25.18 4.92 5.49
CA TYR A 315 26.04 4.57 4.36
C TYR A 315 27.52 4.51 4.70
N GLU A 316 27.98 5.33 5.65
CA GLU A 316 29.38 5.36 6.09
C GLU A 316 29.78 4.05 6.81
N THR A 317 28.83 3.36 7.44
CA THR A 317 29.11 2.20 8.31
C THR A 317 28.53 0.88 7.79
N GLN A 318 27.36 0.91 7.15
CA GLN A 318 26.56 -0.28 6.83
C GLN A 318 26.73 -0.76 5.38
N ASP A 319 26.73 -2.07 5.16
CA ASP A 319 26.75 -2.63 3.80
C ASP A 319 25.51 -2.21 3.01
N VAL A 320 25.70 -1.94 1.71
CA VAL A 320 24.63 -1.56 0.79
C VAL A 320 24.54 -2.56 -0.34
N ILE A 321 23.39 -3.22 -0.44
CA ILE A 321 23.06 -4.12 -1.54
C ILE A 321 22.09 -3.41 -2.48
N LYS A 322 22.55 -3.19 -3.72
CA LYS A 322 21.71 -2.72 -4.82
C LYS A 322 21.01 -3.89 -5.49
N VAL A 323 19.70 -3.79 -5.63
CA VAL A 323 18.85 -4.72 -6.39
C VAL A 323 18.68 -4.19 -7.81
N THR A 324 19.37 -4.82 -8.75
CA THR A 324 19.31 -4.46 -10.18
C THR A 324 18.13 -5.13 -10.87
N ARG A 325 17.56 -4.49 -11.88
CA ARG A 325 16.64 -5.19 -12.78
C ARG A 325 17.39 -6.26 -13.57
N ARG A 326 16.75 -7.39 -13.81
CA ARG A 326 17.30 -8.51 -14.57
C ARG A 326 16.25 -9.05 -15.53
N ASP A 327 16.71 -9.46 -16.70
CA ASP A 327 15.89 -10.16 -17.67
C ASP A 327 15.86 -11.66 -17.31
N ASP A 328 14.78 -12.08 -16.65
CA ASP A 328 14.57 -13.44 -16.18
C ASP A 328 14.42 -14.46 -17.33
N SER A 329 14.04 -14.01 -18.54
CA SER A 329 13.86 -14.90 -19.71
C SER A 329 15.15 -15.58 -20.16
N LYS A 330 16.31 -14.99 -19.84
CA LYS A 330 17.63 -15.55 -20.17
C LYS A 330 18.09 -16.64 -19.22
N LEU A 331 17.38 -16.81 -18.10
CA LEU A 331 17.78 -17.69 -16.99
C LEU A 331 16.77 -18.79 -16.72
N TRP A 332 15.60 -18.74 -17.35
CA TRP A 332 14.56 -19.73 -17.11
C TRP A 332 14.94 -21.12 -17.63
N ILE A 333 14.46 -22.14 -16.94
CA ILE A 333 14.49 -23.51 -17.41
C ILE A 333 13.23 -23.69 -18.25
N ALA A 334 13.40 -23.74 -19.57
CA ALA A 334 12.30 -23.96 -20.50
C ALA A 334 11.58 -25.27 -20.17
N TYR A 335 10.25 -25.27 -20.20
CA TYR A 335 9.45 -26.45 -19.85
C TYR A 335 9.76 -27.65 -20.77
N SER A 336 10.05 -27.42 -22.04
CA SER A 336 10.49 -28.46 -22.99
C SER A 336 11.78 -29.16 -22.56
N ASN A 337 12.70 -28.47 -21.88
CA ASN A 337 13.93 -29.08 -21.37
C ASN A 337 13.63 -30.02 -20.20
N ILE A 338 12.63 -29.68 -19.38
CA ILE A 338 12.17 -30.52 -18.26
C ILE A 338 11.48 -31.78 -18.81
N GLN A 339 10.62 -31.62 -19.82
CA GLN A 339 9.99 -32.75 -20.51
C GLN A 339 11.02 -33.67 -21.21
N GLY A 340 12.05 -33.10 -21.84
CA GLY A 340 13.14 -33.88 -22.41
C GLY A 340 13.86 -34.73 -21.37
N LYS A 341 14.19 -34.12 -20.21
CA LYS A 341 14.81 -34.84 -19.08
C LYS A 341 13.88 -35.89 -18.47
N SER A 342 12.57 -35.62 -18.36
CA SER A 342 11.61 -36.56 -17.79
C SER A 342 11.44 -37.79 -18.68
N ASN A 343 11.39 -37.61 -20.00
CA ASN A 343 11.37 -38.70 -20.98
C ASN A 343 12.63 -39.57 -20.90
N SER A 344 13.81 -38.96 -20.83
CA SER A 344 15.06 -39.72 -20.63
C SER A 344 15.09 -40.48 -19.30
N LEU A 345 14.49 -39.93 -18.24
CA LEU A 345 14.39 -40.60 -16.93
C LEU A 345 13.45 -41.80 -17.00
N LYS A 346 12.33 -41.65 -17.71
CA LYS A 346 11.32 -42.70 -17.94
C LYS A 346 11.91 -43.87 -18.74
N GLU A 347 12.63 -43.59 -19.83
CA GLU A 347 13.31 -44.60 -20.64
C GLU A 347 14.33 -45.39 -19.82
N LYS A 348 15.13 -44.71 -18.98
CA LYS A 348 16.13 -45.37 -18.12
C LYS A 348 15.52 -46.31 -17.09
N GLN A 349 14.32 -46.04 -16.60
CA GLN A 349 13.65 -46.91 -15.61
C GLN A 349 12.83 -48.03 -16.24
N GLY A 350 12.79 -48.13 -17.58
CA GLY A 350 12.09 -49.20 -18.28
C GLY A 350 10.56 -49.14 -18.18
N GLU A 351 9.99 -48.03 -17.70
CA GLU A 351 8.55 -47.77 -17.80
C GLU A 351 8.20 -47.39 -19.25
N GLY A 352 8.18 -48.40 -20.12
CA GLY A 352 7.59 -48.30 -21.45
C GLY A 352 6.17 -47.78 -21.30
N GLY A 353 5.83 -46.70 -22.00
CA GLY A 353 4.58 -45.98 -21.82
C GLY A 353 3.38 -46.92 -21.85
N ASP A 354 2.53 -46.82 -20.83
CA ASP A 354 1.25 -47.53 -20.78
C ASP A 354 0.41 -47.07 -21.99
N PRO A 355 0.22 -47.91 -23.03
CA PRO A 355 -0.37 -47.46 -24.29
C PRO A 355 -1.87 -47.19 -24.21
N ASP A 356 -2.51 -47.46 -23.07
CA ASP A 356 -3.97 -47.68 -23.01
C ASP A 356 -4.67 -46.81 -21.94
N LEU A 357 -4.28 -45.54 -21.81
CA LEU A 357 -5.13 -44.52 -21.18
C LEU A 357 -6.37 -44.28 -22.07
N LYS A 358 -7.36 -45.15 -21.95
CA LYS A 358 -8.66 -44.97 -22.58
C LYS A 358 -9.31 -43.70 -22.01
N PRO A 359 -9.81 -42.78 -22.86
CA PRO A 359 -10.49 -41.58 -22.38
C PRO A 359 -11.67 -41.98 -21.50
N SER A 360 -11.73 -41.44 -20.28
CA SER A 360 -12.86 -41.62 -19.37
C SER A 360 -14.09 -40.95 -19.98
N MET A 361 -15.12 -41.73 -20.30
CA MET A 361 -16.42 -41.23 -20.72
C MET A 361 -17.36 -41.17 -19.51
N ASP A 362 -18.19 -40.13 -19.43
CA ASP A 362 -19.31 -40.11 -18.49
C ASP A 362 -20.40 -41.12 -18.91
N ALA A 363 -21.44 -41.23 -18.08
CA ALA A 363 -22.56 -42.13 -18.35
C ALA A 363 -23.32 -41.77 -19.65
N GLU A 364 -23.18 -40.53 -20.12
CA GLU A 364 -23.74 -40.03 -21.38
C GLU A 364 -22.80 -40.19 -22.59
N GLY A 365 -21.60 -40.72 -22.40
CA GLY A 365 -20.61 -40.90 -23.46
C GLY A 365 -19.81 -39.65 -23.80
N ASN A 366 -19.93 -38.56 -23.04
CA ASN A 366 -19.07 -37.39 -23.21
C ASN A 366 -17.69 -37.65 -22.60
N VAL A 367 -16.67 -37.17 -23.27
CA VAL A 367 -15.30 -37.18 -22.74
C VAL A 367 -15.25 -36.21 -21.57
N ILE A 368 -15.13 -36.74 -20.35
CA ILE A 368 -14.86 -35.91 -19.18
C ILE A 368 -13.44 -35.37 -19.37
N PRO A 369 -13.21 -34.05 -19.29
CA PRO A 369 -11.86 -33.52 -19.20
C PRO A 369 -11.24 -34.11 -17.93
N ILE A 370 -10.43 -35.15 -18.08
CA ILE A 370 -9.64 -35.70 -16.99
C ILE A 370 -8.81 -34.51 -16.52
N ALA A 371 -8.99 -34.09 -15.26
CA ALA A 371 -8.16 -33.06 -14.68
C ALA A 371 -6.71 -33.55 -14.88
N GLU A 372 -5.94 -32.84 -15.71
CA GLU A 372 -4.60 -33.27 -16.12
C GLU A 372 -3.78 -33.53 -14.86
N GLU A 373 -3.64 -34.81 -14.52
CA GLU A 373 -2.81 -35.23 -13.41
C GLU A 373 -1.38 -34.79 -13.72
N ALA A 374 -0.70 -34.24 -12.72
CA ALA A 374 0.66 -33.77 -12.90
C ALA A 374 1.56 -34.95 -13.29
N ASP A 375 2.37 -34.80 -14.33
CA ASP A 375 3.25 -35.88 -14.79
C ASP A 375 4.29 -36.20 -13.70
N LYS A 376 4.21 -37.41 -13.13
CA LYS A 376 5.10 -37.89 -12.06
C LYS A 376 6.58 -37.77 -12.42
N TRP A 377 6.93 -37.94 -13.70
CA TRP A 377 8.30 -37.90 -14.18
C TRP A 377 8.82 -36.47 -14.29
N VAL A 378 7.97 -35.54 -14.75
CA VAL A 378 8.27 -34.10 -14.74
C VAL A 378 8.49 -33.63 -13.31
N LEU A 379 7.59 -34.01 -12.38
CA LEU A 379 7.72 -33.68 -10.97
C LEU A 379 9.02 -34.20 -10.34
N LYS A 380 9.43 -35.42 -10.69
CA LYS A 380 10.71 -35.99 -10.24
C LYS A 380 11.92 -35.21 -10.73
N VAL A 381 11.93 -34.77 -11.99
CA VAL A 381 13.00 -33.92 -12.52
C VAL A 381 13.01 -32.55 -11.83
N CYS A 382 11.85 -31.93 -11.64
CA CYS A 382 11.75 -30.67 -10.89
C CYS A 382 12.25 -30.82 -9.45
N GLU A 383 11.96 -31.95 -8.80
CA GLU A 383 12.45 -32.25 -7.46
C GLU A 383 13.97 -32.37 -7.40
N GLU A 384 14.59 -33.07 -8.36
CA GLU A 384 16.05 -33.17 -8.49
C GLU A 384 16.69 -31.79 -8.67
N ILE A 385 16.14 -30.94 -9.55
CA ILE A 385 16.61 -29.57 -9.78
C ILE A 385 16.49 -28.72 -8.51
N ILE A 386 15.37 -28.82 -7.79
CA ILE A 386 15.17 -28.07 -6.55
C ILE A 386 16.12 -28.54 -5.45
N ASN A 387 16.40 -29.85 -5.35
CA ASN A 387 17.35 -30.39 -4.38
C ASN A 387 18.76 -29.86 -4.66
N GLU A 388 19.22 -29.92 -5.93
CA GLU A 388 20.51 -29.36 -6.33
C GLU A 388 20.61 -27.86 -6.01
N TYR A 389 19.56 -27.10 -6.33
CA TYR A 389 19.51 -25.67 -6.02
C TYR A 389 19.51 -25.37 -4.51
N LYS A 390 18.82 -26.19 -3.71
CA LYS A 390 18.75 -26.04 -2.25
C LYS A 390 20.13 -26.16 -1.60
N ASP A 391 20.98 -27.03 -2.13
CA ASP A 391 22.31 -27.27 -1.60
C ASP A 391 23.32 -26.17 -2.00
N GLN A 392 22.96 -25.32 -2.96
CA GLN A 392 23.75 -24.16 -3.35
C GLN A 392 23.48 -22.99 -2.39
N PHE A 393 24.50 -22.50 -1.69
CA PHE A 393 24.43 -21.25 -0.94
C PHE A 393 24.60 -20.05 -1.90
N THR A 394 23.51 -19.68 -2.59
CA THR A 394 23.52 -18.67 -3.66
C THR A 394 22.34 -17.69 -3.54
N LEU A 395 22.52 -16.47 -4.08
CA LEU A 395 21.43 -15.51 -4.29
C LEU A 395 20.85 -15.58 -5.70
N GLU A 396 21.35 -16.47 -6.56
CA GLU A 396 20.71 -16.77 -7.83
C GLU A 396 19.30 -17.33 -7.60
N GLU A 397 18.37 -16.96 -8.46
CA GLU A 397 17.00 -17.47 -8.43
C GLU A 397 16.88 -18.67 -9.37
N LEU A 398 16.19 -19.73 -8.93
CA LEU A 398 15.80 -20.84 -9.78
C LEU A 398 14.49 -20.48 -10.49
N ILE A 399 14.53 -20.37 -11.82
CA ILE A 399 13.41 -19.88 -12.61
C ILE A 399 12.90 -21.00 -13.52
N PHE A 400 11.64 -21.40 -13.36
CA PHE A 400 10.94 -22.31 -14.26
C PHE A 400 10.16 -21.46 -15.27
N GLY A 401 10.47 -21.63 -16.56
CA GLY A 401 9.86 -20.87 -17.63
C GLY A 401 8.36 -21.13 -17.82
N PRO A 402 7.71 -20.38 -18.71
CA PRO A 402 6.30 -20.54 -19.03
C PRO A 402 6.04 -21.88 -19.75
N GLY A 403 4.77 -22.24 -19.82
CA GLY A 403 4.31 -23.48 -20.45
C GLY A 403 4.12 -24.66 -19.49
N MET A 404 4.57 -24.54 -18.23
CA MET A 404 4.30 -25.54 -17.20
C MET A 404 2.80 -25.56 -16.83
N PRO A 405 2.12 -26.71 -16.92
CA PRO A 405 0.75 -26.89 -16.44
C PRO A 405 0.55 -26.40 -15.00
N LEU A 406 -0.65 -25.90 -14.70
CA LEU A 406 -0.97 -25.37 -13.37
C LEU A 406 -0.89 -26.43 -12.27
N THR A 407 -1.23 -27.69 -12.59
CA THR A 407 -1.17 -28.83 -11.66
C THR A 407 0.27 -29.12 -11.25
N GLU A 408 1.18 -29.20 -12.22
CA GLU A 408 2.61 -29.36 -11.96
C GLU A 408 3.21 -28.15 -11.22
N SER A 409 2.92 -26.93 -11.68
CA SER A 409 3.40 -25.69 -11.03
C SER A 409 2.96 -25.59 -9.57
N LYS A 410 1.77 -26.10 -9.23
CA LYS A 410 1.30 -26.21 -7.85
C LYS A 410 2.16 -27.18 -7.04
N GLU A 411 2.46 -28.35 -7.57
CA GLU A 411 3.30 -29.34 -6.87
C GLU A 411 4.76 -28.88 -6.73
N VAL A 412 5.34 -28.25 -7.75
CA VAL A 412 6.69 -27.66 -7.67
C VAL A 412 6.76 -26.58 -6.58
N ARG A 413 5.70 -25.77 -6.40
CA ARG A 413 5.61 -24.83 -5.27
C ARG A 413 5.50 -25.51 -3.91
N ASN A 414 4.77 -26.62 -3.82
CA ASN A 414 4.69 -27.43 -2.60
C ASN A 414 6.08 -28.01 -2.25
N MET A 415 6.82 -28.50 -3.24
CA MET A 415 8.19 -29.01 -3.08
C MET A 415 9.16 -27.92 -2.60
N ALA A 416 9.07 -26.71 -3.13
CA ALA A 416 9.86 -25.58 -2.66
C ALA A 416 9.51 -25.20 -1.22
N LYS A 417 8.21 -25.14 -0.90
CA LYS A 417 7.72 -24.83 0.44
C LYS A 417 8.17 -25.85 1.48
N SER A 418 8.11 -27.16 1.18
CA SER A 418 8.56 -28.23 2.08
C SER A 418 10.07 -28.16 2.37
N ARG A 419 10.84 -27.51 1.48
CA ARG A 419 12.28 -27.28 1.62
C ARG A 419 12.63 -25.91 2.21
N ASN A 420 11.64 -25.18 2.74
CA ASN A 420 11.80 -23.82 3.27
C ASN A 420 12.33 -22.80 2.24
N LEU A 421 12.05 -23.03 0.96
CA LEU A 421 12.34 -22.07 -0.11
C LEU A 421 11.16 -21.12 -0.29
N ARG A 422 11.44 -19.88 -0.67
CA ARG A 422 10.41 -18.93 -1.09
C ARG A 422 10.12 -19.15 -2.57
N HIS A 423 8.84 -19.06 -2.93
CA HIS A 423 8.43 -19.11 -4.32
C HIS A 423 7.52 -17.93 -4.65
N ASP A 424 7.49 -17.56 -5.92
CA ASP A 424 6.69 -16.47 -6.46
C ASP A 424 6.27 -16.79 -7.90
N ILE A 425 5.13 -16.26 -8.35
CA ILE A 425 4.69 -16.36 -9.74
C ILE A 425 4.77 -14.97 -10.35
N ARG A 426 5.61 -14.84 -11.38
CA ARG A 426 5.81 -13.59 -12.12
C ARG A 426 5.19 -13.71 -13.51
N GLN A 427 5.03 -12.57 -14.17
CA GLN A 427 4.52 -12.50 -15.54
C GLN A 427 5.48 -11.70 -16.42
N LEU A 428 5.70 -12.21 -17.64
CA LEU A 428 6.42 -11.53 -18.71
C LEU A 428 5.64 -11.78 -20.01
N ASP A 429 5.29 -10.72 -20.73
CA ASP A 429 4.53 -10.78 -21.98
C ASP A 429 3.24 -11.62 -21.91
N GLY A 430 2.52 -11.50 -20.78
CA GLY A 430 1.28 -12.22 -20.51
C GLY A 430 1.46 -13.69 -20.13
N GLN A 431 2.69 -14.21 -20.14
CA GLN A 431 3.00 -15.57 -19.74
C GLN A 431 3.46 -15.61 -18.28
N SER A 432 2.93 -16.56 -17.51
CA SER A 432 3.31 -16.75 -16.10
C SER A 432 4.48 -17.72 -16.00
N TYR A 433 5.42 -17.43 -15.12
CA TYR A 433 6.58 -18.28 -14.83
C TYR A 433 6.82 -18.35 -13.31
N LEU A 434 7.45 -19.44 -12.86
CA LEU A 434 7.64 -19.74 -11.44
C LEU A 434 9.07 -19.42 -11.03
N VAL A 435 9.24 -18.63 -9.98
CA VAL A 435 10.54 -18.28 -9.40
C VAL A 435 10.65 -18.90 -8.02
N ILE A 436 11.78 -19.54 -7.74
CA ILE A 436 12.13 -20.15 -6.45
C ILE A 436 13.45 -19.53 -5.99
N GLN A 437 13.50 -19.14 -4.72
CA GLN A 437 14.65 -18.48 -4.13
C GLN A 437 14.86 -18.90 -2.68
N HIS A 438 16.12 -18.84 -2.23
CA HIS A 438 16.46 -19.04 -0.82
C HIS A 438 15.82 -17.99 0.09
N ARG A 439 15.43 -18.41 1.30
CA ARG A 439 15.02 -17.49 2.38
C ARG A 439 16.28 -17.04 3.12
N MET A 440 16.88 -15.95 2.68
CA MET A 440 18.12 -15.43 3.25
C MET A 440 17.86 -14.10 3.96
N GLN A 441 18.49 -13.92 5.13
CA GLN A 441 18.50 -12.64 5.83
C GLN A 441 19.48 -11.69 5.11
N PRO A 442 19.22 -10.37 5.08
CA PRO A 442 20.09 -9.42 4.39
C PRO A 442 21.57 -9.50 4.78
N GLN A 443 21.89 -9.82 6.03
CA GLN A 443 23.25 -10.03 6.53
C GLN A 443 23.93 -11.22 5.84
N ASP A 444 23.20 -12.32 5.68
CA ASP A 444 23.72 -13.50 4.98
C ASP A 444 23.82 -13.25 3.47
N MET A 445 22.92 -12.43 2.92
CA MET A 445 23.04 -11.96 1.53
C MET A 445 24.34 -11.17 1.33
N ALA A 446 24.64 -10.22 2.23
CA ALA A 446 25.89 -9.46 2.17
C ALA A 446 27.11 -10.37 2.23
N LYS A 447 27.15 -11.34 3.16
CA LYS A 447 28.22 -12.35 3.23
C LYS A 447 28.37 -13.13 1.92
N CYS A 448 27.26 -13.60 1.34
CA CYS A 448 27.27 -14.33 0.07
C CYS A 448 27.86 -13.48 -1.07
N ILE A 449 27.52 -12.19 -1.13
CA ILE A 449 28.01 -11.27 -2.17
C ILE A 449 29.48 -10.91 -1.95
N HIS A 450 29.93 -10.74 -0.70
CA HIS A 450 31.34 -10.54 -0.37
C HIS A 450 32.19 -11.75 -0.78
N THR A 451 31.67 -12.97 -0.66
CA THR A 451 32.37 -14.19 -1.09
C THR A 451 32.35 -14.41 -2.61
N SER A 452 31.45 -13.76 -3.35
CA SER A 452 31.36 -13.96 -4.79
C SER A 452 32.39 -13.11 -5.54
N ALA A 453 33.00 -13.70 -6.57
CA ALA A 453 33.96 -12.99 -7.40
C ALA A 453 33.27 -11.79 -8.09
N GLY A 454 33.72 -10.57 -7.76
CA GLY A 454 33.20 -9.33 -8.33
C GLY A 454 32.05 -8.66 -7.56
N GLY A 455 31.75 -9.09 -6.33
CA GLY A 455 30.78 -8.38 -5.47
C GLY A 455 29.36 -8.40 -6.01
N ARG A 456 28.99 -9.48 -6.72
CA ARG A 456 27.67 -9.68 -7.33
C ARG A 456 27.22 -11.12 -7.19
N SER A 457 25.93 -11.33 -6.90
CA SER A 457 25.28 -12.63 -6.98
C SER A 457 23.82 -12.42 -7.43
N GLY A 458 23.47 -13.00 -8.58
CA GLY A 458 22.19 -12.77 -9.25
C GLY A 458 21.94 -11.31 -9.58
N LYS A 459 20.80 -10.82 -9.06
CA LYS A 459 20.35 -9.43 -9.21
C LYS A 459 20.86 -8.51 -8.10
N TYR A 460 21.70 -9.02 -7.19
CA TYR A 460 22.20 -8.28 -6.05
C TYR A 460 23.66 -7.89 -6.27
N VAL A 461 23.97 -6.63 -6.04
CA VAL A 461 25.31 -6.05 -6.22
C VAL A 461 25.67 -5.32 -4.94
N LEU A 462 26.84 -5.61 -4.37
CA LEU A 462 27.38 -4.83 -3.27
C LEU A 462 27.89 -3.49 -3.81
N VAL A 463 27.39 -2.39 -3.25
CA VAL A 463 27.76 -1.04 -3.70
C VAL A 463 29.08 -0.63 -3.06
N GLU A 464 30.01 -0.15 -3.87
CA GLU A 464 31.29 0.33 -3.40
C GLU A 464 31.10 1.56 -2.49
N LYS A 465 31.72 1.55 -1.31
CA LYS A 465 31.60 2.63 -0.31
C LYS A 465 31.97 4.00 -0.84
N SER A 466 32.94 4.08 -1.75
CA SER A 466 33.40 5.32 -2.41
C SER A 466 32.32 5.96 -3.30
N SER A 467 31.32 5.19 -3.74
CA SER A 467 30.23 5.64 -4.61
C SER A 467 28.96 6.06 -3.84
N LEU A 468 28.96 5.88 -2.52
CA LEU A 468 27.84 6.25 -1.66
C LEU A 468 28.00 7.70 -1.18
N PRO A 469 26.90 8.44 -1.01
CA PRO A 469 26.96 9.76 -0.41
C PRO A 469 27.30 9.66 1.08
N VAL A 470 28.00 10.67 1.59
CA VAL A 470 28.38 10.80 3.00
C VAL A 470 27.46 11.78 3.71
N TYR A 471 27.41 11.76 5.04
CA TYR A 471 26.56 12.66 5.80
C TYR A 471 26.79 14.15 5.47
N GLN A 472 28.02 14.52 5.13
CA GLN A 472 28.36 15.89 4.77
C GLN A 472 27.59 16.39 3.52
N ASP A 473 27.15 15.50 2.63
CA ASP A 473 26.42 15.84 1.40
C ASP A 473 25.00 16.36 1.69
N ILE A 474 24.40 16.02 2.86
CA ILE A 474 23.05 16.46 3.23
C ILE A 474 23.05 17.65 4.20
N VAL A 475 24.18 17.97 4.84
CA VAL A 475 24.29 19.07 5.82
C VAL A 475 23.80 20.43 5.25
N PRO A 476 24.19 20.85 4.03
CA PRO A 476 23.72 22.13 3.49
C PRO A 476 22.20 22.26 3.38
N ASP A 477 21.51 21.14 3.12
CA ASP A 477 20.05 21.12 3.05
C ASP A 477 19.38 21.20 4.42
N LEU A 478 19.97 20.54 5.42
CA LEU A 478 19.54 20.63 6.81
C LEU A 478 19.68 22.08 7.30
N ASP A 479 20.83 22.69 7.05
CA ASP A 479 21.12 24.09 7.43
C ASP A 479 20.20 25.07 6.70
N LYS A 480 19.92 24.84 5.41
CA LYS A 480 18.99 25.68 4.63
C LYS A 480 17.58 25.70 5.25
N GLN A 481 17.07 24.57 5.72
CA GLN A 481 15.75 24.53 6.38
C GLN A 481 15.77 25.26 7.73
N ILE A 482 16.86 25.13 8.49
CA ILE A 482 17.03 25.84 9.76
C ILE A 482 17.10 27.36 9.50
N ALA A 483 17.86 27.82 8.51
CA ALA A 483 17.98 29.22 8.16
C ALA A 483 16.64 29.85 7.72
N LEU A 484 15.85 29.13 6.91
CA LEU A 484 14.50 29.57 6.50
C LEU A 484 13.57 29.80 7.70
N SER A 485 13.76 29.05 8.79
CA SER A 485 12.98 29.22 10.01
C SER A 485 13.30 30.50 10.78
N GLY A 486 14.60 30.88 10.83
CA GLY A 486 15.07 32.08 11.51
C GLY A 486 14.58 33.36 10.82
N SER A 487 14.52 33.36 9.48
CA SER A 487 14.04 34.52 8.71
C SER A 487 12.56 34.82 8.96
N LEU A 488 11.73 33.80 9.16
CA LEU A 488 10.29 33.96 9.39
C LEU A 488 9.97 34.44 10.83
N ALA A 489 10.79 34.05 11.80
CA ALA A 489 10.64 34.50 13.18
C ALA A 489 10.87 36.02 13.34
N GLY A 490 11.67 36.63 12.47
CA GLY A 490 11.96 38.08 12.50
C GLY A 490 10.86 38.98 11.92
N GLN A 491 9.99 38.46 11.04
CA GLN A 491 9.00 39.28 10.33
C GLN A 491 7.68 39.44 11.09
N THR A 492 7.37 38.57 12.06
CA THR A 492 6.11 38.62 12.83
C THR A 492 6.08 39.70 13.92
N LYS A 493 7.16 40.46 14.11
CA LYS A 493 7.24 41.59 15.06
C LYS A 493 7.19 42.98 14.41
N ARG A 494 6.91 43.11 13.11
CA ARG A 494 6.53 44.42 12.58
C ARG A 494 5.11 44.74 13.05
N GLU A 495 5.01 45.58 14.08
CA GLU A 495 3.78 46.26 14.47
C GLU A 495 3.08 46.75 13.20
N VAL A 496 1.93 46.14 12.89
CA VAL A 496 1.02 46.67 11.90
C VAL A 496 0.45 47.95 12.52
N LYS A 497 1.13 49.07 12.32
CA LYS A 497 0.50 50.39 12.45
C LYS A 497 -0.66 50.39 11.46
N ALA A 498 -1.88 50.34 11.98
CA ALA A 498 -3.10 50.40 11.18
C ALA A 498 -3.00 51.56 10.17
N PRO A 499 -3.16 51.30 8.87
CA PRO A 499 -3.18 52.38 7.89
C PRO A 499 -4.41 53.25 8.14
N ASN A 500 -4.17 54.55 8.18
CA ASN A 500 -5.18 55.59 8.38
C ASN A 500 -6.21 55.51 7.23
N PRO A 501 -7.53 55.39 7.49
CA PRO A 501 -8.52 55.03 6.46
C PRO A 501 -8.93 56.18 5.51
N LEU A 502 -8.08 57.19 5.31
CA LEU A 502 -8.43 58.37 4.51
C LEU A 502 -7.27 58.76 3.58
N GLN A 503 -7.11 58.06 2.46
CA GLN A 503 -6.52 58.66 1.26
C GLN A 503 -6.98 57.91 0.01
N GLY A 504 -7.66 58.67 -0.87
CA GLY A 504 -8.34 58.17 -2.05
C GLY A 504 -7.41 57.50 -3.06
N PHE A 505 -7.86 56.33 -3.53
CA PHE A 505 -7.30 55.66 -4.69
C PHE A 505 -7.56 56.47 -5.97
N LYS A 506 -6.50 56.88 -6.66
CA LYS A 506 -6.54 57.19 -8.11
C LYS A 506 -5.96 55.98 -8.86
N PRO A 507 -6.67 55.42 -9.86
CA PRO A 507 -6.11 54.37 -10.69
C PRO A 507 -5.03 54.96 -11.62
N LYS A 508 -3.86 54.32 -11.63
CA LYS A 508 -2.77 54.63 -12.54
C LYS A 508 -2.87 53.69 -13.72
N ILE A 509 -3.18 54.24 -14.88
CA ILE A 509 -3.12 53.56 -16.18
C ILE A 509 -1.64 53.32 -16.47
N LEU A 510 -1.25 52.06 -16.72
CA LEU A 510 0.06 51.68 -17.23
C LEU A 510 -0.11 51.28 -18.69
N SER A 511 0.62 51.98 -19.55
CA SER A 511 0.80 51.69 -20.96
C SER A 511 1.70 50.47 -21.16
N GLU A 512 1.33 49.67 -22.16
CA GLU A 512 2.11 48.59 -22.76
C GLU A 512 3.37 49.17 -23.43
N GLU A 513 4.51 48.48 -23.30
CA GLU A 513 5.51 48.32 -24.36
C GLU A 513 6.60 47.31 -23.94
N GLU A 514 7.14 46.64 -24.97
CA GLU A 514 8.35 45.80 -25.07
C GLU A 514 8.22 44.30 -24.71
N GLU A 515 8.21 43.43 -25.74
CA GLU A 515 9.37 42.73 -26.34
C GLU A 515 9.87 41.61 -25.40
N GLY A 516 9.98 40.33 -25.74
CA GLY A 516 10.13 39.64 -27.00
C GLY A 516 11.17 38.55 -26.74
N GLU A 517 10.78 37.28 -26.64
CA GLU A 517 11.71 36.14 -26.71
C GLU A 517 10.93 34.85 -27.03
N GLU A 518 10.99 34.44 -28.30
CA GLU A 518 10.58 33.12 -28.77
C GLU A 518 11.59 32.07 -28.29
N VAL A 519 11.16 31.19 -27.37
CA VAL A 519 11.89 29.95 -27.09
C VAL A 519 11.27 28.84 -27.94
N VAL A 520 11.98 28.49 -29.02
CA VAL A 520 11.73 27.31 -29.84
C VAL A 520 12.03 26.06 -29.00
N PHE A 521 10.97 25.33 -28.60
CA PHE A 521 11.11 24.01 -28.00
C PHE A 521 11.06 22.94 -29.09
N ASP A 522 12.21 22.32 -29.34
CA ASP A 522 12.37 21.16 -30.21
C ASP A 522 11.77 19.91 -29.54
N GLN A 523 10.59 19.49 -29.99
CA GLN A 523 9.96 18.21 -29.60
C GLN A 523 10.42 17.10 -30.55
N GLY A 524 11.66 16.66 -30.37
CA GLY A 524 12.22 15.50 -31.04
C GLY A 524 12.64 14.43 -30.03
N GLN A 525 12.01 13.25 -30.14
CA GLN A 525 12.43 11.96 -29.56
C GLN A 525 12.03 11.69 -28.10
N ASN A 526 10.93 10.97 -27.93
CA ASN A 526 10.88 9.79 -27.05
C ASN A 526 9.73 8.87 -27.49
N LYS A 527 9.99 8.08 -28.54
CA LYS A 527 9.33 6.80 -28.79
C LYS A 527 10.36 5.72 -28.45
N LEU A 528 10.16 5.06 -27.33
CA LEU A 528 10.55 3.67 -27.00
C LEU A 528 10.50 3.55 -25.47
N TYR A 529 9.45 2.91 -24.97
CA TYR A 529 9.42 1.84 -23.96
C TYR A 529 7.99 1.66 -23.44
#